data_AF-A0A661P5B7-F1
#
_entry.id   AF-A0A661P5B7-F1
#
_cell.length_a   1.000
_cell.length_b   1.000
_cell.length_c   1.000
_cell.angle_alpha   90.00
_cell.angle_beta   90.00
_cell.angle_gamma   90.00
#
_symmetry.space_group_name_H-M   'P 1'
#
loop_
_entity.id
_entity.type
_entity.pdbx_description
1 polymer ?
#
loop_
_entity_poly.entity_id
_entity_poly.type
_entity_poly.pdbx_seq_one_letter_code
_entity_poly.pdbx_strand_id
1 'polypeptide(L)'
;MELLFDPIRLLLATAKDVVPVLALLVVFQMVVLRRPLPRPGRIAFGFGLVLVGMACFLGGLDLALFPVGKTMALQLAAGVESGGKELWT
;
A
#
# COMPACT_ATOMS: atom_id res chain seq x y z
N MET A 1 -5.15 8.31 -21.63
CA MET A 1 -4.50 7.02 -21.99
C MET A 1 -3.25 6.72 -21.16
N GLU A 2 -2.68 7.66 -20.38
CA GLU A 2 -1.62 7.38 -19.39
C GLU A 2 -2.16 7.14 -17.96
N LEU A 3 -3.22 7.84 -17.55
CA LEU A 3 -3.91 7.69 -16.24
C LEU A 3 -4.45 6.28 -15.92
N LEU A 4 -4.59 5.40 -16.92
CA LEU A 4 -5.14 4.05 -16.72
C LEU A 4 -4.04 3.01 -16.39
N PHE A 5 -2.77 3.32 -16.65
CA PHE A 5 -1.65 2.36 -16.52
C PHE A 5 -0.84 2.52 -15.21
N ASP A 6 -0.94 3.67 -14.54
CA ASP A 6 -0.32 3.92 -13.23
C ASP A 6 -0.82 2.99 -12.10
N PRO A 7 -2.14 2.78 -11.90
CA PRO A 7 -2.61 1.90 -10.83
C PRO A 7 -2.23 0.43 -11.06
N ILE A 8 -2.10 0.00 -12.31
CA ILE A 8 -1.67 -1.35 -12.68
C ILE A 8 -0.18 -1.58 -12.38
N ARG A 9 0.69 -0.59 -12.63
CA ARG A 9 2.10 -0.67 -12.22
C ARG A 9 2.25 -0.67 -10.71
N LEU A 10 1.48 0.17 -10.02
CA LEU A 10 1.48 0.24 -8.56
C LEU A 10 0.98 -1.07 -7.93
N LEU A 11 -0.03 -1.70 -8.54
CA LEU A 11 -0.51 -3.03 -8.18
C LEU A 11 0.54 -4.12 -8.43
N LEU A 12 1.24 -4.09 -9.56
CA LEU A 12 2.29 -5.07 -9.85
C LEU A 12 3.48 -4.94 -8.88
N ALA A 13 3.82 -3.70 -8.48
CA ALA A 13 4.83 -3.43 -7.47
C ALA A 13 4.39 -3.93 -6.07
N THR A 14 3.14 -3.64 -5.68
CA THR A 14 2.58 -4.10 -4.41
C THR A 14 2.44 -5.63 -4.38
N ALA A 15 2.07 -6.25 -5.50
CA ALA A 15 2.04 -7.71 -5.65
C ALA A 15 3.44 -8.31 -5.45
N LYS A 16 4.49 -7.66 -5.98
CA LYS A 16 5.89 -8.02 -5.73
C LYS A 16 6.28 -7.87 -4.25
N ASP A 17 5.69 -6.93 -3.52
CA ASP A 17 5.88 -6.79 -2.05
C ASP A 17 5.11 -7.85 -1.25
N VAL A 18 4.02 -8.38 -1.80
CA VAL A 18 3.24 -9.48 -1.21
C VAL A 18 3.88 -10.85 -1.44
N VAL A 19 4.65 -11.02 -2.53
CA VAL A 19 5.44 -12.24 -2.80
C VAL A 19 6.32 -12.68 -1.62
N PRO A 20 7.16 -11.83 -0.99
CA PRO A 20 7.97 -12.22 0.15
C PRO A 20 7.13 -12.58 1.38
N VAL A 21 5.97 -11.96 1.58
CA VAL A 21 5.02 -12.35 2.65
C VAL A 21 4.47 -13.75 2.38
N LEU A 22 4.10 -14.05 1.15
CA LEU A 22 3.61 -15.37 0.75
C LEU A 22 4.71 -16.44 0.83
N ALA A 23 5.92 -16.11 0.38
CA ALA A 23 7.09 -16.97 0.49
C ALA A 23 7.41 -17.27 1.96
N LEU A 24 7.38 -16.25 2.83
CA LEU A 24 7.55 -16.43 4.28
C LEU A 24 6.51 -17.39 4.84
N LEU A 25 5.24 -17.24 4.45
CA LEU A 25 4.13 -18.07 4.93
C LEU A 25 4.31 -19.54 4.51
N VAL A 26 4.73 -19.79 3.26
CA VAL A 26 5.02 -21.15 2.75
C VAL A 26 6.25 -21.76 3.46
N VAL A 27 7.32 -20.97 3.63
CA VAL A 27 8.52 -21.40 4.36
C VAL A 27 8.16 -21.75 5.80
N PHE A 28 7.39 -20.91 6.49
CA PHE A 28 6.94 -21.21 7.85
C PHE A 28 6.07 -22.47 7.92
N GLN A 29 5.12 -22.66 7.00
CA GLN A 29 4.26 -23.85 7.01
C GLN A 29 5.04 -25.15 6.74
N MET A 30 5.96 -25.15 5.76
CA MET A 30 6.74 -26.36 5.44
C MET A 30 7.90 -26.60 6.40
N VAL A 31 8.72 -25.57 6.68
CA VAL A 31 10.00 -25.73 7.39
C VAL A 31 9.81 -25.69 8.90
N VAL A 32 9.05 -24.71 9.40
CA VAL A 32 8.85 -24.52 10.85
C VAL A 32 7.74 -25.41 11.39
N LEU A 33 6.57 -25.39 10.74
CA LEU A 33 5.37 -26.08 11.22
C LEU A 33 5.31 -27.55 10.79
N ARG A 34 6.07 -27.93 9.75
CA ARG A 34 6.11 -29.29 9.14
C ARG A 34 4.72 -29.87 8.85
N ARG A 35 3.75 -29.03 8.49
CA ARG A 35 2.41 -29.46 8.08
C ARG A 35 2.16 -29.07 6.63
N PRO A 36 1.59 -29.97 5.80
CA PRO A 36 1.19 -29.60 4.46
C PRO A 36 0.09 -28.53 4.52
N LEU A 37 0.12 -27.59 3.57
CA LEU A 37 -0.84 -26.49 3.48
C LEU A 37 -2.29 -27.01 3.52
N PRO A 38 -3.05 -26.75 4.60
CA PRO A 38 -4.44 -27.18 4.67
C PRO A 38 -5.26 -26.36 3.66
N ARG A 39 -5.89 -27.04 2.70
CA ARG A 39 -6.84 -26.43 1.73
C ARG A 39 -6.22 -25.29 0.90
N PRO A 40 -5.31 -25.59 -0.05
CA PRO A 40 -4.68 -24.59 -0.91
C PRO A 40 -5.68 -23.73 -1.68
N GLY A 41 -6.85 -24.29 -2.05
CA GLY A 41 -7.92 -23.53 -2.71
C GLY A 41 -8.51 -22.39 -1.85
N ARG A 42 -8.64 -22.58 -0.54
CA ARG A 42 -9.11 -21.51 0.37
C ARG A 42 -8.04 -20.42 0.53
N ILE A 43 -6.77 -20.80 0.55
CA ILE A 43 -5.64 -19.87 0.61
C ILE A 43 -5.59 -19.03 -0.68
N ALA A 44 -5.67 -19.66 -1.84
CA ALA A 44 -5.68 -18.97 -3.13
C ALA A 44 -6.87 -18.00 -3.24
N PHE A 45 -8.06 -18.41 -2.81
CA PHE A 45 -9.24 -17.53 -2.77
C PHE A 45 -9.03 -16.33 -1.83
N GLY A 46 -8.53 -16.58 -0.62
CA GLY A 46 -8.19 -15.51 0.32
C GLY A 46 -7.14 -14.55 -0.24
N PHE A 47 -6.16 -15.07 -0.96
CA PHE A 47 -5.14 -14.27 -1.62
C PHE A 47 -5.71 -13.39 -2.73
N GLY A 48 -6.63 -13.93 -3.53
CA GLY A 48 -7.37 -13.15 -4.53
C GLY A 48 -8.16 -12.00 -3.88
N LEU A 49 -8.82 -12.28 -2.75
CA LEU A 49 -9.55 -11.25 -2.00
C LEU A 49 -8.62 -10.15 -1.45
N VAL A 50 -7.43 -10.52 -0.97
CA VAL A 50 -6.40 -9.57 -0.52
C VAL A 50 -5.89 -8.70 -1.67
N LEU A 51 -5.62 -9.27 -2.85
CA LEU A 51 -5.20 -8.50 -4.03
C LEU A 51 -6.25 -7.46 -4.42
N VAL A 52 -7.53 -7.86 -4.45
CA VAL A 52 -8.65 -6.95 -4.75
C VAL A 52 -8.75 -5.85 -3.69
N GLY A 53 -8.63 -6.21 -2.40
CA GLY A 53 -8.63 -5.25 -1.30
C GLY A 53 -7.49 -4.23 -1.41
N MET A 54 -6.27 -4.69 -1.67
CA MET A 54 -5.10 -3.83 -1.88
C MET A 54 -5.25 -2.92 -3.09
N ALA A 55 -5.81 -3.42 -4.20
CA ALA A 55 -6.13 -2.61 -5.38
C ALA A 55 -7.06 -1.44 -5.05
N CYS A 56 -8.18 -1.76 -4.39
CA CYS A 56 -9.19 -0.79 -4.02
C CYS A 56 -8.64 0.20 -2.98
N PHE A 57 -7.85 -0.29 -2.04
CA PHE A 57 -7.18 0.53 -1.03
C PHE A 57 -6.21 1.54 -1.64
N LEU A 58 -5.29 1.09 -2.50
CA LEU A 58 -4.30 1.97 -3.15
C LEU A 58 -4.98 3.01 -4.04
N GLY A 59 -5.98 2.60 -4.83
CA GLY A 59 -6.78 3.54 -5.62
C GLY A 59 -7.49 4.58 -4.74
N GLY A 60 -8.07 4.15 -3.61
CA GLY A 60 -8.70 5.06 -2.65
C GLY A 60 -7.72 6.02 -1.97
N LEU A 61 -6.49 5.58 -1.67
CA LEU A 61 -5.44 6.43 -1.13
C LEU A 61 -5.08 7.56 -2.11
N ASP A 62 -4.91 7.23 -3.39
CA ASP A 62 -4.54 8.20 -4.42
C ASP A 62 -5.65 9.24 -4.66
N LEU A 63 -6.91 8.80 -4.58
CA LEU A 63 -8.07 9.67 -4.74
C LEU A 63 -8.35 10.58 -3.53
N ALA A 64 -8.07 10.12 -2.31
CA ALA A 64 -8.48 10.82 -1.08
C ALA A 64 -7.33 11.19 -0.16
N LEU A 65 -6.45 10.23 0.17
CA LEU A 65 -5.45 10.42 1.21
C LEU A 65 -4.23 11.21 0.72
N PHE A 66 -3.78 11.01 -0.52
CA PHE A 66 -2.65 11.76 -1.09
C PHE A 66 -2.98 13.24 -1.36
N PRO A 67 -4.16 13.59 -1.92
CA PRO A 67 -4.56 14.99 -2.09
C PRO A 67 -4.66 15.71 -0.75
N VAL A 68 -5.28 15.08 0.25
CA VAL A 68 -5.39 15.64 1.61
C VAL A 68 -4.02 15.74 2.27
N GLY A 69 -3.17 14.72 2.14
CA GLY A 69 -1.80 14.76 2.66
C GLY A 69 -0.98 15.91 2.08
N LYS A 70 -1.11 16.17 0.78
CA LYS A 70 -0.41 17.26 0.10
C LYS A 70 -0.90 18.64 0.55
N THR A 71 -2.21 18.84 0.72
CA THR A 71 -2.73 20.12 1.21
C THR A 71 -2.31 20.40 2.65
N MET A 72 -2.31 19.39 3.52
CA MET A 72 -1.83 19.51 4.90
C MET A 72 -0.33 19.81 4.97
N ALA A 73 0.48 19.13 4.15
CA ALA A 73 1.92 19.40 4.07
C ALA A 73 2.22 20.83 3.60
N LEU A 74 1.47 21.31 2.60
CA LEU A 74 1.59 22.68 2.10
C LEU A 74 1.20 23.72 3.16
N GLN A 75 0.12 23.47 3.91
CA GLN A 75 -0.30 24.36 5.00
C GLN A 75 0.74 24.43 6.11
N LEU A 76 1.33 23.30 6.48
CA LEU A 76 2.38 23.27 7.51
C LEU A 76 3.64 24.01 7.06
N ALA A 77 4.06 23.83 5.80
CA ALA A 77 5.20 24.55 5.23
C ALA A 77 4.95 26.06 5.13
N ALA A 78 3.75 26.48 4.71
CA ALA A 78 3.38 27.89 4.62
C ALA A 78 3.25 28.55 6.00
N GLY A 79 2.73 27.84 7.00
CA GLY A 79 2.65 28.31 8.38
C GLY A 79 4.02 28.56 9.00
N VAL A 80 5.02 27.74 8.67
CA VAL A 80 6.41 27.93 9.12
C VAL A 80 7.04 29.19 8.51
N GLU A 81 6.72 29.55 7.26
CA GLU A 81 7.22 30.78 6.63
C GLU A 81 6.58 32.06 7.21
N SER A 82 5.35 31.96 7.70
CA SER A 82 4.60 33.06 8.33
C SER A 82 5.06 33.32 9.78
N GLY A 83 5.35 32.28 10.57
CA GLY A 83 5.82 32.42 11.95
C GLY A 83 7.22 33.05 12.08
N GLY A 84 8.02 33.03 11.00
CA GLY A 84 9.33 33.67 10.96
C GLY A 84 9.29 35.16 10.64
N LYS A 85 8.24 35.69 9.99
CA LYS A 85 8.19 37.12 9.62
C LYS A 85 7.74 38.04 10.76
N GLU A 86 7.08 37.51 11.78
CA GLU A 86 6.62 38.29 12.95
C GLU A 86 7.67 38.37 14.07
N LEU A 87 8.78 37.62 13.96
CA LEU A 87 9.86 37.59 14.98
C LEU A 87 11.10 38.44 14.63
N TRP A 88 11.14 39.06 13.44
CA TRP A 88 12.26 39.87 12.95
C TRP A 88 11.83 41.30 12.55
N THR A 89 10.82 41.86 13.23
CA THR A 89 10.47 43.30 13.20
C THR A 89 10.21 43.83 14.59
#